data_AF-V5HE35-F1
#
_entry.id   AF-V5HE35-F1
#
_cell.length_a   1.000
_cell.length_b   1.000
_cell.length_c   1.000
_cell.angle_alpha   90.00
_cell.angle_beta   90.00
_cell.angle_gamma   90.00
#
_symmetry.space_group_name_H-M   'P 1'
#
loop_
_entity.id
_entity.type
_entity.pdbx_description
1 polymer ?
#
loop_
_entity_poly.entity_id
_entity_poly.type
_entity_poly.pdbx_seq_one_letter_code
_entity_poly.pdbx_strand_id
1 'polypeptide(L)'
;FPVWSPSSVCSAMYATAVTGANAADEPAFRPQKALVLTKFSRYEFEKRRHAHLTEEQLVKDLEARGSDYNSLVHHHKIHTKNRELVVNTLRENGIETRLVDRFDYTDSNIDWADVIITTGGDGTFLMAASKIHSRDKPVIGINSDPSRSIGYLCLPGHYTENFPVALQRLLTGKFQWMWRQRLRVTLKGEHAFDAPVELHDQQLQYPEYRFLDCWQEQHRKPQDEACPPGHASHLLPVRSLNEVFVGESLSSRVSYYELSIDGSPRVKLKSSGLTVCSGTGSTSWSFNINKVTPQCVQRILDIVSSETGVDIPERGTQLIGSG
;
A
#
# COMPACT_ATOMS: atom_id res chain seq x y z
N PHE A 1 -19.05 -10.57 -20.71
CA PHE A 1 -17.95 -10.07 -19.87
C PHE A 1 -16.68 -10.15 -20.69
N PRO A 2 -16.03 -9.03 -21.05
CA PRO A 2 -14.84 -9.12 -21.89
C PRO A 2 -13.71 -9.74 -21.05
N VAL A 3 -13.15 -10.82 -21.58
CA VAL A 3 -12.00 -11.55 -21.03
C VAL A 3 -10.77 -10.69 -21.29
N TRP A 4 -10.14 -10.18 -20.24
CA TRP A 4 -8.86 -9.48 -20.30
C TRP A 4 -7.74 -10.51 -20.40
N SER A 5 -6.96 -10.47 -21.48
CA SER A 5 -5.82 -11.37 -21.67
C SER A 5 -4.64 -11.00 -20.75
N PRO A 6 -3.90 -11.97 -20.20
CA PRO A 6 -2.74 -11.73 -19.37
C PRO A 6 -1.50 -11.56 -20.25
N SER A 7 -1.34 -10.39 -20.85
CA SER A 7 -0.08 -10.00 -21.48
C SER A 7 0.32 -8.62 -20.97
N SER A 8 1.24 -8.63 -20.00
CA SER A 8 2.15 -7.53 -19.70
C SER A 8 1.49 -6.20 -19.28
N VAL A 9 1.04 -6.11 -18.03
CA VAL A 9 0.78 -4.81 -17.39
C VAL A 9 1.75 -4.63 -16.22
N CYS A 10 3.02 -4.44 -16.57
CA CYS A 10 3.93 -3.69 -15.73
C CYS A 10 3.53 -2.21 -15.81
N SER A 11 3.63 -1.50 -14.69
CA SER A 11 3.57 -0.03 -14.65
C SER A 11 4.64 0.57 -15.58
N ALA A 12 4.29 0.84 -16.83
CA ALA A 12 4.83 1.87 -17.72
C ALA A 12 4.26 1.68 -19.13
N MET A 13 3.74 2.76 -19.71
CA MET A 13 3.48 2.97 -21.13
C MET A 13 2.50 1.99 -21.82
N TYR A 14 1.24 2.42 -21.95
CA TYR A 14 0.47 2.11 -23.15
C TYR A 14 0.30 3.39 -23.97
N ALA A 15 0.83 3.37 -25.19
CA ALA A 15 0.67 4.42 -26.17
C ALA A 15 -0.79 4.45 -26.64
N THR A 16 -1.48 5.54 -26.36
CA THR A 16 -2.48 6.06 -27.30
C THR A 16 -1.97 7.43 -27.72
N ALA A 17 -1.66 7.55 -29.01
CA ALA A 17 -1.28 8.81 -29.61
C ALA A 17 -2.45 9.79 -29.44
N VAL A 18 -2.37 10.66 -28.43
CA VAL A 18 -3.15 11.90 -28.43
C VAL A 18 -2.49 12.79 -29.47
N THR A 19 -2.87 12.56 -30.71
CA THR A 19 -2.67 13.53 -31.78
C THR A 19 -3.58 14.71 -31.46
N GLY A 20 -2.98 15.86 -31.13
CA GLY A 20 -3.68 17.14 -31.19
C GLY A 20 -4.09 17.81 -29.88
N ALA A 21 -3.23 17.84 -28.86
CA ALA A 21 -3.34 18.86 -27.81
C ALA A 21 -1.97 19.51 -27.58
N ASN A 22 -1.90 20.84 -27.72
CA ASN A 22 -0.69 21.64 -27.57
C ASN A 22 0.04 21.33 -26.25
N ALA A 23 1.24 20.76 -26.36
CA ALA A 23 2.13 20.45 -25.24
C ALA A 23 2.76 21.69 -24.56
N ALA A 24 2.18 22.88 -24.75
CA ALA A 24 2.82 24.17 -24.45
C ALA A 24 2.43 24.81 -23.11
N ASP A 25 1.44 24.27 -22.38
CA ASP A 25 0.89 24.95 -21.18
C ASP A 25 0.87 24.10 -19.89
N GLU A 26 1.49 22.90 -19.86
CA GLU A 26 1.67 22.23 -18.56
C GLU A 26 2.82 22.91 -17.77
N PRO A 27 2.58 23.34 -16.52
CA PRO A 27 3.63 23.96 -15.71
C PRO A 27 4.79 22.99 -15.53
N ALA A 28 6.00 23.46 -15.84
CA ALA A 28 7.21 22.67 -15.69
C ALA A 28 7.35 22.19 -14.24
N PHE A 29 7.59 20.89 -14.04
CA PHE A 29 7.86 20.31 -12.72
C PHE A 29 9.16 20.87 -12.15
N ARG A 30 9.04 21.85 -11.24
CA ARG A 30 10.16 22.58 -10.62
C ARG A 30 9.93 22.71 -9.12
N PRO A 31 9.94 21.60 -8.36
CA PRO A 31 9.78 21.67 -6.92
C PRO A 31 10.95 22.43 -6.28
N GLN A 32 10.66 23.29 -5.32
CA GLN A 32 11.66 23.92 -4.47
C GLN A 32 11.85 23.12 -3.17
N LYS A 33 10.78 22.47 -2.70
CA LYS A 33 10.74 21.72 -1.45
C LYS A 33 10.28 20.28 -1.67
N ALA A 34 11.06 19.32 -1.20
CA ALA A 34 10.72 17.90 -1.24
C ALA A 34 10.64 17.33 0.19
N LEU A 35 9.54 16.65 0.49
CA LEU A 35 9.44 15.80 1.68
C LEU A 35 9.74 14.36 1.28
N VAL A 36 10.78 13.79 1.87
CA VAL A 36 11.16 12.40 1.67
C VAL A 36 10.60 11.56 2.81
N LEU A 37 9.62 10.71 2.52
CA LEU A 37 9.09 9.71 3.46
C LEU A 37 9.86 8.39 3.30
N THR A 38 10.60 7.99 4.33
CA THR A 38 11.37 6.74 4.30
C THR A 38 10.64 5.58 4.95
N LYS A 39 10.88 4.37 4.42
CA LYS A 39 10.47 3.12 5.05
C LYS A 39 11.05 3.01 6.45
N PHE A 40 10.19 2.74 7.43
CA PHE A 40 10.61 2.23 8.73
C PHE A 40 10.90 0.72 8.60
N SER A 41 12.18 0.35 8.68
CA SER A 41 12.65 -1.01 8.45
C SER A 41 12.32 -1.93 9.62
N ARG A 42 12.26 -3.24 9.36
CA ARG A 42 12.04 -4.23 10.43
C ARG A 42 13.18 -4.20 11.46
N TYR A 43 14.41 -3.90 11.03
CA TYR A 43 15.53 -3.71 11.95
C TYR A 43 15.30 -2.54 12.91
N GLU A 44 14.91 -1.37 12.41
CA GLU A 44 14.60 -0.19 13.23
C GLU A 44 13.42 -0.46 14.17
N PHE A 45 12.43 -1.23 13.72
CA PHE A 45 11.32 -1.67 14.54
C PHE A 45 11.79 -2.50 15.74
N GLU A 46 12.58 -3.56 15.51
CA GLU A 46 13.05 -4.43 16.59
C GLU A 46 13.94 -3.65 17.57
N LYS A 47 14.80 -2.75 17.08
CA LYS A 47 15.58 -1.85 17.93
C LYS A 47 14.73 -0.93 18.79
N ARG A 48 13.67 -0.32 18.22
CA ARG A 48 12.79 0.59 18.95
C ARG A 48 11.95 -0.14 19.99
N ARG A 49 11.42 -1.32 19.66
CA ARG A 49 10.63 -2.15 20.57
C ARG A 49 11.48 -2.67 21.74
N HIS A 50 12.73 -3.00 21.48
CA HIS A 50 13.67 -3.56 22.46
C HIS A 50 14.77 -2.56 22.84
N ALA A 51 14.41 -1.29 23.03
CA ALA A 51 15.37 -0.21 23.33
C ALA A 51 16.18 -0.42 24.62
N HIS A 52 15.75 -1.35 25.48
CA HIS A 52 16.43 -1.73 26.72
C HIS A 52 17.48 -2.85 26.54
N LEU A 53 17.50 -3.52 25.37
CA LEU A 53 18.44 -4.61 25.10
C LEU A 53 19.75 -4.07 24.48
N THR A 54 20.87 -4.70 24.80
CA THR A 54 22.12 -4.52 24.03
C THR A 54 22.00 -5.17 22.66
N GLU A 55 22.91 -4.84 21.74
CA GLU A 55 22.90 -5.44 20.39
C GLU A 55 23.03 -6.96 20.46
N GLU A 56 23.89 -7.50 21.33
CA GLU A 56 24.10 -8.94 21.49
C GLU A 56 22.86 -9.65 22.05
N GLN A 57 22.14 -8.98 22.96
CA GLN A 57 20.88 -9.49 23.50
C GLN A 57 19.78 -9.47 22.43
N LEU A 58 19.72 -8.41 21.63
CA LEU A 58 18.78 -8.29 20.52
C LEU A 58 18.99 -9.37 19.46
N VAL A 59 20.24 -9.67 19.11
CA VAL A 59 20.58 -10.77 18.19
C VAL A 59 20.04 -12.10 18.71
N LYS A 60 20.34 -12.44 19.97
CA LYS A 60 19.88 -13.69 20.59
C LYS A 60 18.36 -13.79 20.65
N ASP A 61 17.68 -12.70 21.01
CA ASP A 61 16.22 -12.65 21.07
C ASP A 61 15.58 -12.84 19.68
N LEU A 62 16.12 -12.19 18.65
CA LEU A 62 15.62 -12.31 17.28
C LEU A 62 15.83 -13.71 16.70
N GLU A 63 17.00 -14.30 16.92
CA GLU A 63 17.32 -15.65 16.46
C GLU A 63 16.44 -16.69 17.17
N ALA A 64 16.18 -16.52 18.47
CA ALA A 64 15.25 -17.38 19.22
C ALA A 64 13.81 -17.30 18.68
N ARG A 65 13.40 -16.16 18.11
CA ARG A 65 12.10 -15.96 17.42
C ARG A 65 12.13 -16.40 15.95
N GLY A 66 13.20 -17.03 15.48
CA GLY A 66 13.34 -17.51 14.10
C GLY A 66 13.60 -16.40 13.07
N SER A 67 14.11 -15.24 13.49
CA SER A 67 14.43 -14.13 12.60
C SER A 67 15.94 -14.07 12.33
N ASP A 68 16.32 -13.91 11.06
CA ASP A 68 17.71 -13.71 10.65
C ASP A 68 18.12 -12.25 10.83
N TYR A 69 18.87 -11.98 11.91
CA TYR A 69 19.37 -10.65 12.23
C TYR A 69 20.29 -10.08 11.13
N ASN A 70 21.16 -10.89 10.54
CA ASN A 70 22.10 -10.42 9.52
C ASN A 70 21.36 -9.99 8.25
N SER A 71 20.34 -10.75 7.85
CA SER A 71 19.43 -10.35 6.77
C SER A 71 18.73 -9.02 7.08
N LEU A 72 18.21 -8.83 8.30
CA LEU A 72 17.57 -7.58 8.71
C LEU A 72 18.52 -6.38 8.60
N VAL A 73 19.74 -6.50 9.09
CA VAL A 73 20.77 -5.45 9.01
C VAL A 73 21.17 -5.19 7.55
N HIS A 74 21.34 -6.24 6.75
CA HIS A 74 21.70 -6.13 5.34
C HIS A 74 20.67 -5.31 4.56
N HIS A 75 19.38 -5.66 4.67
CA HIS A 75 18.32 -4.92 3.98
C HIS A 75 18.13 -3.51 4.55
N HIS A 76 18.31 -3.32 5.86
CA HIS A 76 18.33 -1.98 6.44
C HIS A 76 19.42 -1.09 5.80
N LYS A 77 20.63 -1.62 5.60
CA LYS A 77 21.72 -0.90 4.91
C LYS A 77 21.37 -0.57 3.46
N ILE A 78 20.72 -1.48 2.72
CA ILE A 78 20.24 -1.22 1.35
C ILE A 78 19.26 -0.05 1.34
N HIS A 79 18.25 -0.08 2.21
CA HIS A 79 17.26 0.99 2.34
C HIS A 79 17.91 2.34 2.70
N THR A 80 18.82 2.33 3.67
CA THR A 80 19.56 3.50 4.13
C THR A 80 20.42 4.11 3.01
N LYS A 81 21.14 3.29 2.25
CA LYS A 81 21.95 3.73 1.11
C LYS A 81 21.09 4.37 0.01
N ASN A 82 19.96 3.75 -0.34
CA ASN A 82 19.04 4.31 -1.34
C ASN A 82 18.42 5.63 -0.86
N ARG A 83 17.99 5.70 0.41
CA ARG A 83 17.48 6.92 1.03
C ARG A 83 18.49 8.06 0.95
N GLU A 84 19.75 7.79 1.30
CA GLU A 84 20.83 8.78 1.25
C GLU A 84 21.10 9.25 -0.17
N LEU A 85 21.14 8.33 -1.15
CA LEU A 85 21.26 8.68 -2.56
C LEU A 85 20.15 9.66 -2.99
N VAL A 86 18.90 9.37 -2.67
CA VAL A 86 17.75 10.22 -3.02
C VAL A 86 17.86 11.59 -2.37
N VAL A 87 18.10 11.65 -1.05
CA VAL A 87 18.19 12.91 -0.30
C VAL A 87 19.35 13.78 -0.79
N ASN A 88 20.53 13.19 -1.00
CA ASN A 88 21.71 13.93 -1.46
C ASN A 88 21.49 14.46 -2.87
N THR A 89 20.97 13.65 -3.78
CA THR A 89 20.66 14.06 -5.15
C THR A 89 19.70 15.25 -5.18
N LEU A 90 18.65 15.26 -4.36
CA LEU A 90 17.71 16.38 -4.28
C LEU A 90 18.40 17.67 -3.82
N ARG A 91 19.18 17.58 -2.72
CA ARG A 91 19.90 18.72 -2.16
C ARG A 91 20.96 19.29 -3.10
N GLU A 92 21.70 18.43 -3.78
CA GLU A 92 22.70 18.83 -4.79
C GLU A 92 22.08 19.55 -5.99
N ASN A 93 20.81 19.27 -6.29
CA ASN A 93 20.04 19.96 -7.33
C ASN A 93 19.25 21.17 -6.80
N GLY A 94 19.58 21.67 -5.61
CA GLY A 94 19.01 22.89 -5.03
C GLY A 94 17.58 22.73 -4.47
N ILE A 95 17.11 21.50 -4.24
CA ILE A 95 15.79 21.22 -3.68
C ILE A 95 15.93 21.10 -2.16
N GLU A 96 15.28 22.00 -1.42
CA GLU A 96 15.22 21.95 0.04
C GLU A 96 14.52 20.64 0.46
N THR A 97 15.18 19.82 1.26
CA THR A 97 14.73 18.44 1.51
C THR A 97 14.62 18.13 2.99
N ARG A 98 13.41 17.76 3.43
CA ARG A 98 13.14 17.18 4.76
C ARG A 98 13.00 15.67 4.62
N LEU A 99 13.69 14.94 5.49
CA LEU A 99 13.56 13.49 5.62
C LEU A 99 12.71 13.18 6.84
N VAL A 100 11.66 12.40 6.66
CA VAL A 100 10.76 11.97 7.74
C VAL A 100 10.52 10.48 7.64
N ASP A 101 10.28 9.85 8.79
CA ASP A 101 9.69 8.51 8.82
C ASP A 101 8.16 8.62 8.98
N ARG A 102 7.53 7.48 9.24
CA ARG A 102 6.07 7.40 9.41
C ARG A 102 5.54 8.17 10.61
N PHE A 103 6.32 8.35 11.67
CA PHE A 103 5.90 9.02 12.90
C PHE A 103 5.94 10.55 12.73
N ASP A 104 6.83 11.03 11.86
CA ASP A 104 6.98 12.45 11.53
C ASP A 104 6.26 12.87 10.24
N TYR A 105 5.49 11.97 9.62
CA TYR A 105 4.67 12.25 8.43
C TYR A 105 3.35 12.97 8.81
N THR A 106 3.49 14.24 9.19
CA THR A 106 2.42 15.13 9.67
C THR A 106 1.88 16.06 8.58
N ASP A 107 0.68 16.59 8.77
CA ASP A 107 0.06 17.54 7.82
C ASP A 107 0.93 18.79 7.61
N SER A 108 1.56 19.29 8.69
CA SER A 108 2.49 20.43 8.59
C SER A 108 3.70 20.13 7.67
N ASN A 109 4.24 18.92 7.72
CA ASN A 109 5.34 18.52 6.82
C ASN A 109 4.85 18.34 5.38
N ILE A 110 3.65 17.78 5.19
CA ILE A 110 3.03 17.60 3.87
C ILE A 110 2.74 18.96 3.22
N ASP A 111 2.18 19.90 3.97
CA ASP A 111 1.83 21.24 3.49
C ASP A 111 3.07 22.05 3.11
N TRP A 112 4.18 21.89 3.85
CA TRP A 112 5.44 22.57 3.58
C TRP A 112 6.08 22.19 2.23
N ALA A 113 5.88 20.97 1.72
CA ALA A 113 6.57 20.47 0.54
C ALA A 113 5.81 20.70 -0.78
N ASP A 114 6.51 20.87 -1.89
CA ASP A 114 5.90 20.90 -3.23
C ASP A 114 5.66 19.49 -3.78
N VAL A 115 6.50 18.53 -3.36
CA VAL A 115 6.45 17.13 -3.80
C VAL A 115 6.74 16.19 -2.63
N ILE A 116 6.05 15.06 -2.62
CA ILE A 116 6.34 13.95 -1.70
C ILE A 116 7.11 12.88 -2.46
N ILE A 117 8.26 12.46 -1.94
CA ILE A 117 9.06 11.37 -2.49
C ILE A 117 9.12 10.25 -1.45
N THR A 118 8.82 9.02 -1.82
CA THR A 118 8.91 7.88 -0.88
C THR A 118 10.12 7.02 -1.18
N THR A 119 10.90 6.64 -0.18
CA THR A 119 12.00 5.67 -0.30
C THR A 119 11.62 4.38 0.42
N GLY A 120 11.12 3.40 -0.34
CA GLY A 120 10.49 2.21 0.21
C GLY A 120 9.73 1.41 -0.84
N GLY A 121 9.02 0.36 -0.44
CA GLY A 121 8.10 -0.34 -1.35
C GLY A 121 6.72 0.34 -1.42
N ASP A 122 5.76 -0.32 -2.06
CA ASP A 122 4.39 0.17 -2.24
C ASP A 122 3.71 0.57 -0.91
N GLY A 123 3.98 -0.14 0.20
CA GLY A 123 3.44 0.25 1.52
C GLY A 123 3.86 1.65 1.98
N THR A 124 5.05 2.11 1.61
CA THR A 124 5.50 3.48 1.94
C THR A 124 4.81 4.50 1.03
N PHE A 125 4.61 4.15 -0.25
CA PHE A 125 3.81 4.95 -1.18
C PHE A 125 2.36 5.10 -0.73
N LEU A 126 1.74 4.01 -0.26
CA LEU A 126 0.36 4.02 0.26
C LEU A 126 0.23 4.92 1.48
N MET A 127 1.21 4.88 2.40
CA MET A 127 1.27 5.79 3.55
C MET A 127 1.34 7.25 3.09
N ALA A 128 2.21 7.57 2.12
CA ALA A 128 2.28 8.93 1.60
C ALA A 128 0.94 9.36 1.00
N ALA A 129 0.38 8.53 0.13
CA ALA A 129 -0.84 8.83 -0.62
C ALA A 129 -2.10 8.92 0.25
N SER A 130 -2.14 8.30 1.43
CA SER A 130 -3.35 8.26 2.28
C SER A 130 -3.72 9.65 2.83
N LYS A 131 -2.72 10.49 3.09
CA LYS A 131 -2.86 11.84 3.67
C LYS A 131 -2.85 12.98 2.65
N ILE A 132 -2.76 12.69 1.34
CA ILE A 132 -2.83 13.74 0.32
C ILE A 132 -4.29 13.99 -0.04
N HIS A 133 -4.84 15.19 0.15
CA HIS A 133 -6.26 15.46 -0.19
C HIS A 133 -6.44 16.23 -1.48
N SER A 134 -5.41 16.94 -1.89
CA SER A 134 -5.39 17.82 -3.06
C SER A 134 -4.84 17.10 -4.30
N ARG A 135 -5.00 17.73 -5.46
CA ARG A 135 -4.55 17.21 -6.76
C ARG A 135 -3.20 17.79 -7.20
N ASP A 136 -2.78 18.86 -6.55
CA ASP A 136 -1.58 19.65 -6.83
C ASP A 136 -0.33 19.13 -6.11
N LYS A 137 -0.48 18.17 -5.17
CA LYS A 137 0.63 17.57 -4.42
C LYS A 137 1.03 16.21 -5.01
N PRO A 138 2.05 16.15 -5.89
CA PRO A 138 2.51 14.91 -6.48
C PRO A 138 3.20 14.00 -5.47
N VAL A 139 3.04 12.68 -5.67
CA VAL A 139 3.72 11.63 -4.91
C VAL A 139 4.56 10.80 -5.88
N ILE A 140 5.85 10.65 -5.61
CA ILE A 140 6.80 9.90 -6.44
C ILE A 140 7.41 8.77 -5.60
N GLY A 141 7.17 7.52 -6.00
CA GLY A 141 7.69 6.36 -5.29
C GLY A 141 9.04 5.89 -5.81
N ILE A 142 10.03 5.71 -4.93
CA ILE A 142 11.31 5.09 -5.25
C ILE A 142 11.38 3.76 -4.51
N ASN A 143 11.44 2.66 -5.27
CA ASN A 143 11.62 1.34 -4.68
C ASN A 143 13.04 1.22 -4.13
N SER A 144 13.17 1.23 -2.81
CA SER A 144 14.48 1.20 -2.16
C SER A 144 15.20 -0.16 -2.24
N ASP A 145 14.48 -1.26 -2.50
CA ASP A 145 15.05 -2.61 -2.60
C ASP A 145 14.26 -3.46 -3.62
N PRO A 146 14.48 -3.26 -4.92
CA PRO A 146 13.78 -3.98 -5.98
C PRO A 146 14.15 -5.46 -6.06
N SER A 147 15.25 -5.87 -5.43
CA SER A 147 15.67 -7.29 -5.39
C SER A 147 14.72 -8.15 -4.55
N ARG A 148 14.05 -7.54 -3.57
CA ARG A 148 13.18 -8.23 -2.61
C ARG A 148 11.71 -8.11 -2.91
N SER A 149 11.28 -6.98 -3.49
CA SER A 149 9.88 -6.71 -3.77
C SER A 149 9.74 -5.83 -5.00
N ILE A 150 8.88 -6.25 -5.93
CA ILE A 150 8.44 -5.42 -7.04
C ILE A 150 7.56 -4.31 -6.47
N GLY A 151 7.90 -3.06 -6.74
CA GLY A 151 7.06 -1.90 -6.41
C GLY A 151 6.20 -1.53 -7.60
N TYR A 152 4.91 -1.84 -7.57
CA TYR A 152 3.98 -1.56 -8.67
C TYR A 152 3.59 -0.08 -8.74
N LEU A 153 3.72 0.65 -7.62
CA LEU A 153 3.43 2.08 -7.51
C LEU A 153 4.68 2.95 -7.66
N CYS A 154 5.85 2.36 -7.43
CA CYS A 154 7.13 3.04 -7.52
C CYS A 154 7.63 3.16 -8.97
N LEU A 155 8.60 4.06 -9.18
CA LEU A 155 9.37 4.15 -10.41
C LEU A 155 10.05 2.81 -10.72
N PRO A 156 10.32 2.53 -12.01
CA PRO A 156 11.05 1.33 -12.42
C PRO A 156 12.35 1.11 -11.63
N GLY A 157 12.64 -0.14 -11.27
CA GLY A 157 13.76 -0.49 -10.40
C GLY A 157 15.16 -0.03 -10.89
N HIS A 158 15.34 0.22 -12.19
CA HIS A 158 16.59 0.76 -12.70
C HIS A 158 16.88 2.20 -12.23
N TYR A 159 15.86 2.92 -11.72
CA TYR A 159 16.03 4.23 -11.09
C TYR A 159 16.38 4.16 -9.60
N THR A 160 16.33 2.99 -8.97
CA THR A 160 16.69 2.82 -7.55
C THR A 160 18.15 3.23 -7.30
N GLU A 161 19.07 2.78 -8.16
CA GLU A 161 20.50 3.11 -8.06
C GLU A 161 20.89 4.33 -8.90
N ASN A 162 20.02 4.75 -9.83
CA ASN A 162 20.24 5.85 -10.77
C ASN A 162 19.23 6.98 -10.58
N PHE A 163 18.91 7.31 -9.33
CA PHE A 163 17.96 8.38 -9.03
C PHE A 163 18.34 9.75 -9.64
N PRO A 164 19.62 10.16 -9.78
CA PRO A 164 19.99 11.38 -10.51
C PRO A 164 19.43 11.46 -11.92
N VAL A 165 19.42 10.33 -12.65
CA VAL A 165 18.83 10.26 -13.99
C VAL A 165 17.32 10.41 -13.92
N ALA A 166 16.67 9.78 -12.93
CA ALA A 166 15.24 9.95 -12.70
C ALA A 166 14.88 11.42 -12.41
N LEU A 167 15.63 12.07 -11.52
CA LEU A 167 15.42 13.47 -11.16
C LEU A 167 15.62 14.39 -12.36
N GLN A 168 16.67 14.20 -13.16
CA GLN A 168 16.88 14.98 -14.37
C GLN A 168 15.68 14.85 -15.33
N ARG A 169 15.14 13.64 -15.51
CA ARG A 169 13.96 13.42 -16.35
C ARG A 169 12.72 14.11 -15.79
N LEU A 170 12.53 14.08 -14.48
CA LEU A 170 11.44 14.80 -13.81
C LEU A 170 11.57 16.31 -14.04
N LEU A 171 12.74 16.90 -13.76
CA LEU A 171 12.98 18.35 -13.92
C LEU A 171 12.91 18.83 -15.37
N THR A 172 13.22 17.96 -16.34
CA THR A 172 13.13 18.26 -17.78
C THR A 172 11.76 17.93 -18.38
N GLY A 173 10.77 17.50 -17.57
CA GLY A 173 9.44 17.16 -18.06
C GLY A 173 9.35 15.88 -18.87
N LYS A 174 10.38 15.02 -18.84
CA LYS A 174 10.46 13.74 -19.58
C LYS A 174 9.78 12.59 -18.84
N PHE A 175 8.54 12.82 -18.43
CA PHE A 175 7.69 11.87 -17.72
C PHE A 175 6.21 12.14 -18.07
N GLN A 176 5.31 11.30 -17.56
CA GLN A 176 3.87 11.50 -17.69
C GLN A 176 3.21 11.43 -16.32
N TRP A 177 2.21 12.28 -16.10
CA TRP A 177 1.37 12.23 -14.91
C TRP A 177 0.42 11.03 -14.97
N MET A 178 0.28 10.33 -13.84
CA MET A 178 -0.70 9.27 -13.68
C MET A 178 -1.67 9.64 -12.56
N TRP A 179 -2.91 9.94 -12.93
CA TRP A 179 -3.98 10.24 -11.97
C TRP A 179 -4.60 8.94 -11.46
N ARG A 180 -4.50 8.69 -10.16
CA ARG A 180 -5.08 7.49 -9.53
C ARG A 180 -6.35 7.83 -8.77
N GLN A 181 -7.41 7.07 -9.06
CA GLN A 181 -8.66 7.12 -8.30
C GLN A 181 -8.44 6.59 -6.88
N ARG A 182 -9.15 7.16 -5.91
CA ARG A 182 -9.07 6.79 -4.49
C ARG A 182 -10.45 6.68 -3.89
N LEU A 183 -10.59 5.81 -2.91
CA LEU A 183 -11.82 5.57 -2.19
C LEU A 183 -11.92 6.53 -1.00
N ARG A 184 -13.09 7.15 -0.87
CA ARG A 184 -13.45 8.01 0.25
C ARG A 184 -14.47 7.28 1.11
N VAL A 185 -14.23 7.24 2.42
CA VAL A 185 -15.04 6.47 3.36
C VAL A 185 -15.73 7.40 4.34
N THR A 186 -17.02 7.21 4.54
CA THR A 186 -17.81 7.89 5.56
C THR A 186 -18.40 6.85 6.50
N LEU A 187 -18.07 6.94 7.78
CA LEU A 187 -18.67 6.12 8.82
C LEU A 187 -19.94 6.80 9.32
N LYS A 188 -20.99 6.02 9.58
CA LYS A 188 -22.24 6.49 10.16
C LYS A 188 -22.64 5.57 11.29
N GLY A 189 -22.89 6.13 12.46
CA GLY A 189 -23.27 5.36 13.66
C GLY A 189 -22.76 6.00 14.93
N GLU A 190 -23.11 5.39 16.06
CA GLU A 190 -22.70 5.81 17.41
C GLU A 190 -21.16 5.91 17.53
N HIS A 191 -20.46 4.89 17.01
CA HIS A 191 -19.00 4.76 17.05
C HIS A 191 -18.28 5.40 15.86
N ALA A 192 -18.94 6.28 15.10
CA ALA A 192 -18.32 6.84 13.90
C ALA A 192 -17.09 7.72 14.19
N PHE A 193 -17.01 8.29 15.40
CA PHE A 193 -15.94 9.16 15.85
C PHE A 193 -14.93 8.48 16.77
N ASP A 194 -15.08 7.18 17.05
CA ASP A 194 -14.13 6.43 17.85
C ASP A 194 -12.74 6.50 17.20
N ALA A 195 -11.72 6.67 18.05
CA ALA A 195 -10.35 6.78 17.58
C ALA A 195 -9.96 5.48 16.84
N PRO A 196 -9.46 5.58 15.60
CA PRO A 196 -9.09 4.39 14.85
C PRO A 196 -7.91 3.70 15.51
N VAL A 197 -7.96 2.36 15.52
CA VAL A 197 -6.81 1.56 15.92
C VAL A 197 -5.95 1.28 14.70
N GLU A 198 -4.73 1.82 14.71
CA GLU A 198 -3.72 1.50 13.71
C GLU A 198 -3.20 0.07 13.95
N LEU A 199 -3.62 -0.88 13.11
CA LEU A 199 -3.30 -2.31 13.28
C LEU A 199 -1.78 -2.61 13.31
N HIS A 200 -0.98 -1.76 12.65
CA HIS A 200 0.47 -1.89 12.74
C HIS A 200 1.01 -1.53 14.12
N ASP A 201 0.34 -0.64 14.86
CA ASP A 201 0.70 -0.27 16.24
C ASP A 201 0.34 -1.38 17.22
N GLN A 202 -0.75 -2.09 17.00
CA GLN A 202 -1.08 -3.31 17.74
C GLN A 202 -0.09 -4.45 17.47
N GLN A 203 0.42 -4.60 16.24
CA GLN A 203 1.55 -5.50 15.96
C GLN A 203 2.83 -5.11 16.72
N LEU A 204 3.00 -3.83 17.13
CA LEU A 204 4.16 -3.40 17.93
C LEU A 204 4.09 -3.93 19.36
N GLN A 205 2.90 -4.24 19.88
CA GLN A 205 2.72 -4.63 21.27
C GLN A 205 2.74 -6.16 21.44
N TYR A 206 1.97 -6.95 20.69
CA TYR A 206 1.83 -8.39 20.98
C TYR A 206 1.63 -9.29 19.74
N PRO A 207 2.60 -10.13 19.35
CA PRO A 207 2.44 -11.12 18.28
C PRO A 207 1.39 -12.21 18.60
N GLU A 208 1.33 -12.64 19.85
CA GLU A 208 0.45 -13.73 20.31
C GLU A 208 -0.99 -13.33 20.67
N TYR A 209 -1.32 -12.04 20.79
CA TYR A 209 -2.62 -11.58 21.32
C TYR A 209 -3.56 -10.91 20.31
N ARG A 210 -3.50 -11.30 19.02
CA ARG A 210 -4.51 -10.87 18.01
C ARG A 210 -5.96 -11.07 18.46
N PHE A 211 -6.22 -11.98 19.40
CA PHE A 211 -7.56 -12.39 19.83
C PHE A 211 -8.00 -11.83 21.18
N LEU A 212 -7.10 -11.60 22.15
CA LEU A 212 -7.47 -11.19 23.51
C LEU A 212 -7.68 -9.67 23.66
N ASP A 213 -6.97 -8.84 22.91
CA ASP A 213 -7.05 -7.37 23.08
C ASP A 213 -8.37 -6.79 22.54
N CYS A 214 -8.96 -7.40 21.50
CA CYS A 214 -10.33 -7.10 21.06
C CYS A 214 -11.37 -7.33 22.18
N TRP A 215 -11.06 -8.16 23.18
CA TRP A 215 -11.91 -8.45 24.32
C TRP A 215 -11.67 -7.50 25.50
N GLN A 216 -10.43 -7.04 25.70
CA GLN A 216 -10.11 -6.04 26.73
C GLN A 216 -10.52 -4.61 26.33
N GLU A 217 -10.51 -4.27 25.03
CA GLU A 217 -11.00 -2.97 24.54
C GLU A 217 -12.52 -2.80 24.72
N GLN A 218 -13.31 -3.89 24.83
CA GLN A 218 -14.71 -3.82 25.27
C GLN A 218 -14.88 -3.30 26.71
N HIS A 219 -13.81 -3.22 27.50
CA HIS A 219 -13.82 -2.73 28.88
C HIS A 219 -13.11 -1.38 29.08
N ARG A 220 -12.59 -0.74 28.01
CA ARG A 220 -12.13 0.64 28.11
C ARG A 220 -13.37 1.54 28.03
N LYS A 221 -13.78 2.10 29.18
CA LYS A 221 -14.83 3.12 29.23
C LYS A 221 -14.50 4.21 28.21
N PRO A 222 -15.42 4.55 27.28
CA PRO A 222 -15.24 5.71 26.41
C PRO A 222 -14.88 6.91 27.27
N GLN A 223 -13.89 7.69 26.86
CA GLN A 223 -13.79 9.07 27.37
C GLN A 223 -15.05 9.78 26.89
N ASP A 224 -15.87 10.23 27.83
CA ASP A 224 -17.10 10.99 27.59
C ASP A 224 -16.77 12.36 26.97
N GLU A 225 -16.37 12.38 25.70
CA GLU A 225 -16.60 13.54 24.86
C GLU A 225 -18.00 13.39 24.27
N ALA A 226 -18.90 14.29 24.68
CA ALA A 226 -20.31 14.24 24.34
C ALA A 226 -20.51 14.20 22.82
N CYS A 227 -20.81 13.01 22.28
CA CYS A 227 -21.30 12.88 20.91
C CYS A 227 -22.59 13.70 20.76
N PRO A 228 -22.72 14.52 19.71
CA PRO A 228 -23.98 15.19 19.42
C PRO A 228 -25.09 14.15 19.26
N PRO A 229 -26.26 14.31 19.89
CA PRO A 229 -27.36 13.36 19.76
C PRO A 229 -27.93 13.42 18.33
N GLY A 230 -27.56 12.43 17.52
CA GLY A 230 -28.01 12.25 16.14
C GLY A 230 -26.99 11.41 15.36
N HIS A 231 -27.45 10.56 14.44
CA HIS A 231 -26.66 9.64 13.61
C HIS A 231 -25.33 10.29 13.15
N ALA A 232 -24.28 10.06 13.94
CA ALA A 232 -23.03 10.76 13.77
C ALA A 232 -22.40 10.27 12.47
N SER A 233 -22.12 11.20 11.55
CA SER A 233 -21.57 10.90 10.23
C SER A 233 -20.17 11.48 10.16
N HIS A 234 -19.16 10.62 10.12
CA HIS A 234 -17.76 11.00 10.12
C HIS A 234 -17.12 10.64 8.78
N LEU A 235 -16.72 11.67 8.03
CA LEU A 235 -15.88 11.50 6.86
C LEU A 235 -14.45 11.23 7.33
N LEU A 236 -13.91 10.05 7.03
CA LEU A 236 -12.56 9.71 7.48
C LEU A 236 -11.53 10.67 6.85
N PRO A 237 -10.52 11.10 7.63
CA PRO A 237 -9.51 12.06 7.17
C PRO A 237 -8.52 11.44 6.19
N VAL A 238 -8.58 10.13 5.92
CA VAL A 238 -7.69 9.43 4.99
C VAL A 238 -8.45 8.95 3.76
N ARG A 239 -7.74 8.76 2.65
CA ARG A 239 -8.28 8.16 1.42
C ARG A 239 -7.53 6.88 1.10
N SER A 240 -8.27 5.81 0.80
CA SER A 240 -7.63 4.56 0.40
C SER A 240 -7.27 4.59 -1.09
N LEU A 241 -6.01 4.28 -1.39
CA LEU A 241 -5.56 4.12 -2.77
C LEU A 241 -5.88 2.75 -3.34
N ASN A 242 -5.72 1.69 -2.54
CA ASN A 242 -5.92 0.32 -2.99
C ASN A 242 -7.33 -0.16 -2.67
N GLU A 243 -7.59 -0.50 -1.41
CA GLU A 243 -8.86 -1.06 -0.98
C GLU A 243 -9.32 -0.60 0.40
N VAL A 244 -10.61 -0.76 0.65
CA VAL A 244 -11.22 -0.70 1.97
C VAL A 244 -11.76 -2.10 2.25
N PHE A 245 -11.31 -2.70 3.34
CA PHE A 245 -11.82 -3.97 3.83
C PHE A 245 -12.77 -3.71 5.01
N VAL A 246 -13.93 -4.34 4.98
CA VAL A 246 -14.93 -4.29 6.05
C VAL A 246 -15.26 -5.72 6.46
N GLY A 247 -15.05 -6.06 7.72
CA GLY A 247 -15.34 -7.38 8.24
C GLY A 247 -15.14 -7.47 9.74
N GLU A 248 -15.51 -8.62 10.29
CA GLU A 248 -15.24 -9.00 11.67
C GLU A 248 -13.73 -9.08 11.93
N SER A 249 -13.31 -8.62 13.11
CA SER A 249 -11.89 -8.70 13.54
C SER A 249 -11.49 -10.12 13.95
N LEU A 250 -12.45 -10.96 14.35
CA LEU A 250 -12.23 -12.34 14.78
C LEU A 250 -12.41 -13.31 13.61
N SER A 251 -11.37 -14.10 13.33
CA SER A 251 -11.35 -15.04 12.20
C SER A 251 -12.41 -16.14 12.26
N SER A 252 -12.92 -16.47 13.45
CA SER A 252 -13.97 -17.48 13.66
C SER A 252 -15.39 -16.92 13.49
N ARG A 253 -15.55 -15.61 13.31
CA ARG A 253 -16.85 -14.96 13.16
C ARG A 253 -17.14 -14.63 11.70
N VAL A 254 -18.35 -14.97 11.27
CA VAL A 254 -18.86 -14.60 9.95
C VAL A 254 -19.31 -13.14 10.01
N SER A 255 -18.93 -12.36 8.99
CA SER A 255 -19.40 -10.99 8.82
C SER A 255 -20.79 -11.00 8.19
N TYR A 256 -21.74 -10.30 8.82
CA TYR A 256 -23.10 -10.11 8.32
C TYR A 256 -23.29 -8.65 7.93
N TYR A 257 -23.72 -8.38 6.70
CA TYR A 257 -23.92 -7.00 6.25
C TYR A 257 -25.06 -6.89 5.23
N GLU A 258 -25.68 -5.72 5.22
CA GLU A 258 -26.65 -5.30 4.21
C GLU A 258 -25.95 -4.39 3.20
N LEU A 259 -25.82 -4.86 1.96
CA LEU A 259 -25.19 -4.11 0.88
C LEU A 259 -26.24 -3.41 0.01
N SER A 260 -26.01 -2.14 -0.29
CA SER A 260 -26.78 -1.35 -1.25
C SER A 260 -25.81 -0.58 -2.13
N ILE A 261 -26.09 -0.52 -3.43
CA ILE A 261 -25.31 0.24 -4.41
C ILE A 261 -26.24 1.27 -5.04
N ASP A 262 -25.85 2.54 -5.04
CA ASP A 262 -26.63 3.65 -5.64
C ASP A 262 -28.09 3.72 -5.17
N GLY A 263 -28.33 3.41 -3.88
CA GLY A 263 -29.67 3.42 -3.29
C GLY A 263 -30.57 2.25 -3.68
N SER A 264 -30.01 1.20 -4.29
CA SER A 264 -30.75 -0.03 -4.61
C SER A 264 -31.26 -0.74 -3.34
N PRO A 265 -32.28 -1.62 -3.46
CA PRO A 265 -32.76 -2.41 -2.34
C PRO A 265 -31.61 -3.17 -1.68
N ARG A 266 -31.56 -3.13 -0.35
CA ARG A 266 -30.49 -3.77 0.43
C ARG A 266 -30.52 -5.28 0.27
N VAL A 267 -29.36 -5.87 0.03
CA VAL A 267 -29.16 -7.32 -0.05
C VAL A 267 -28.40 -7.79 1.18
N LYS A 268 -28.92 -8.81 1.85
CA LYS A 268 -28.27 -9.45 3.00
C LYS A 268 -27.20 -10.42 2.52
N LEU A 269 -25.96 -10.22 2.96
CA LEU A 269 -24.81 -11.04 2.61
C LEU A 269 -24.10 -11.55 3.86
N LYS A 270 -23.42 -12.68 3.71
CA LYS A 270 -22.61 -13.32 4.74
C LYS A 270 -21.30 -13.83 4.13
N SER A 271 -20.16 -13.44 4.70
CA SER A 271 -18.83 -13.89 4.26
C SER A 271 -17.78 -13.62 5.34
N SER A 272 -16.49 -13.84 5.03
CA SER A 272 -15.38 -13.38 5.88
C SER A 272 -15.25 -11.86 5.95
N GLY A 273 -15.89 -11.13 5.04
CA GLY A 273 -15.82 -9.67 4.91
C GLY A 273 -16.07 -9.21 3.47
N LEU A 274 -16.02 -7.90 3.27
CA LEU A 274 -16.21 -7.20 2.00
C LEU A 274 -14.96 -6.38 1.68
N THR A 275 -14.42 -6.55 0.48
CA THR A 275 -13.33 -5.71 -0.04
C THR A 275 -13.87 -4.83 -1.16
N VAL A 276 -13.71 -3.51 -1.03
CA VAL A 276 -13.98 -2.53 -2.08
C VAL A 276 -12.63 -2.01 -2.56
N CYS A 277 -12.26 -2.23 -3.81
CA CYS A 277 -10.97 -1.81 -4.37
C CYS A 277 -11.11 -0.77 -5.48
N SER A 278 -10.08 0.07 -5.62
CA SER A 278 -9.90 0.94 -6.79
C SER A 278 -9.27 0.16 -7.95
N GLY A 279 -9.21 0.78 -9.14
CA GLY A 279 -8.43 0.21 -10.25
C GLY A 279 -6.96 -0.04 -9.90
N THR A 280 -6.36 0.77 -9.04
CA THR A 280 -4.99 0.56 -8.54
C THR A 280 -4.91 -0.63 -7.58
N GLY A 281 -5.92 -0.82 -6.71
CA GLY A 281 -5.98 -1.95 -5.77
C GLY A 281 -6.25 -3.31 -6.42
N SER A 282 -6.67 -3.33 -7.69
CA SER A 282 -6.99 -4.57 -8.41
C SER A 282 -5.82 -5.57 -8.46
N THR A 283 -4.56 -5.10 -8.46
CA THR A 283 -3.34 -5.92 -8.46
C THR A 283 -2.82 -6.28 -7.06
N SER A 284 -3.51 -5.84 -6.01
CA SER A 284 -3.09 -6.02 -4.62
C SER A 284 -3.87 -7.15 -3.91
N TRP A 285 -4.58 -6.86 -2.83
CA TRP A 285 -5.35 -7.89 -2.11
C TRP A 285 -6.46 -8.46 -2.99
N SER A 286 -7.14 -7.61 -3.77
CA SER A 286 -8.17 -8.04 -4.73
C SER A 286 -7.65 -9.09 -5.74
N PHE A 287 -6.41 -8.93 -6.23
CA PHE A 287 -5.79 -9.95 -7.08
C PHE A 287 -5.64 -11.27 -6.34
N ASN A 288 -5.09 -11.23 -5.11
CA ASN A 288 -4.77 -12.45 -4.38
C ASN A 288 -5.99 -13.26 -3.93
N ILE A 289 -7.14 -12.62 -3.66
CA ILE A 289 -8.38 -13.34 -3.31
C ILE A 289 -9.14 -13.87 -4.53
N ASN A 290 -8.92 -13.30 -5.73
CA ASN A 290 -9.61 -13.71 -6.95
C ASN A 290 -8.74 -14.49 -7.93
N LYS A 291 -7.41 -14.55 -7.73
CA LYS A 291 -6.50 -15.22 -8.67
C LYS A 291 -6.81 -16.71 -8.72
N VAL A 292 -6.95 -17.22 -9.94
CA VAL A 292 -6.97 -18.66 -10.20
C VAL A 292 -5.54 -19.06 -10.53
N THR A 293 -4.97 -19.97 -9.74
CA THR A 293 -3.61 -20.43 -9.99
C THR A 293 -3.58 -21.44 -11.14
N PRO A 294 -2.44 -21.57 -11.85
CA PRO A 294 -2.20 -22.68 -12.78
C PRO A 294 -2.65 -24.04 -12.26
N GLN A 295 -2.37 -24.32 -10.98
CA GLN A 295 -2.73 -25.57 -10.31
C GLN A 295 -4.24 -25.70 -10.10
N CYS A 296 -4.94 -24.60 -9.78
CA CYS A 296 -6.40 -24.60 -9.72
C CYS A 296 -7.02 -24.86 -11.10
N VAL A 297 -6.49 -24.23 -12.16
CA VAL A 297 -6.94 -24.48 -13.53
C VAL A 297 -6.73 -25.95 -13.90
N GLN A 298 -5.51 -26.47 -13.70
CA GLN A 298 -5.20 -27.87 -13.98
C GLN A 298 -6.19 -28.80 -13.27
N ARG A 299 -6.37 -28.64 -11.96
CA ARG A 299 -7.30 -29.49 -11.20
C ARG A 299 -8.75 -29.40 -11.68
N ILE A 300 -9.20 -28.24 -12.16
CA ILE A 300 -10.53 -28.11 -12.78
C ILE A 300 -10.58 -28.90 -14.09
N LEU A 301 -9.55 -28.82 -14.94
CA LEU A 301 -9.47 -29.57 -16.19
C LEU A 301 -9.45 -31.09 -15.93
N ASP A 302 -8.68 -31.55 -14.94
CA ASP A 302 -8.63 -32.96 -14.53
C ASP A 302 -10.02 -33.48 -14.14
N ILE A 303 -10.78 -32.70 -13.33
CA ILE A 303 -12.15 -33.05 -12.92
C ILE A 303 -13.09 -33.08 -14.12
N VAL A 304 -13.02 -32.11 -15.02
CA VAL A 304 -13.89 -32.10 -16.22
C VAL A 304 -13.58 -33.32 -17.08
N SER A 305 -12.31 -33.67 -17.27
CA SER A 305 -11.91 -34.87 -18.01
C SER A 305 -12.46 -36.14 -17.36
N SER A 306 -12.35 -36.29 -16.03
CA SER A 306 -12.86 -37.46 -15.32
C SER A 306 -14.39 -37.59 -15.37
N GLU A 307 -15.12 -36.48 -15.26
CA GLU A 307 -16.59 -36.49 -15.20
C GLU A 307 -17.24 -36.60 -16.59
N THR A 308 -16.61 -36.05 -17.63
CA THR A 308 -17.17 -36.02 -18.99
C THR A 308 -16.63 -37.10 -19.91
N GLY A 309 -15.50 -37.74 -19.54
CA GLY A 309 -14.78 -38.67 -20.41
C GLY A 309 -14.14 -38.02 -21.63
N VAL A 310 -14.16 -36.68 -21.72
CA VAL A 310 -13.50 -35.92 -22.78
C VAL A 310 -12.07 -35.62 -22.34
N ASP A 311 -11.09 -36.15 -23.09
CA ASP A 311 -9.68 -35.86 -22.85
C ASP A 311 -9.38 -34.40 -23.22
N ILE A 312 -9.35 -33.53 -22.20
CA ILE A 312 -8.96 -32.12 -22.36
C ILE A 312 -7.45 -32.05 -22.14
N PRO A 313 -6.66 -31.60 -23.14
CA PRO A 313 -5.21 -31.66 -23.06
C PRO A 313 -4.67 -30.80 -21.91
N GLU A 314 -4.31 -31.45 -20.81
CA GLU A 314 -3.68 -30.84 -19.61
C GLU A 314 -2.30 -30.23 -19.90
N ARG A 315 -1.67 -30.58 -21.02
CA ARG A 315 -0.23 -30.37 -21.28
C ARG A 315 0.09 -29.41 -22.42
N GLY A 316 -0.80 -28.45 -22.68
CA GLY A 316 -0.46 -27.31 -23.52
C GLY A 316 0.15 -26.21 -22.67
N THR A 317 1.47 -26.01 -22.75
CA THR A 317 2.19 -24.83 -22.21
C THR A 317 1.62 -23.49 -22.72
N GLN A 318 0.67 -23.52 -23.68
CA GLN A 318 -0.08 -22.38 -24.18
C GLN A 318 -1.38 -22.06 -23.42
N LEU A 319 -2.02 -23.02 -22.74
CA LEU A 319 -3.29 -22.79 -22.02
C LEU A 319 -3.07 -22.31 -20.59
N ILE A 320 -2.01 -22.81 -19.97
CA ILE A 320 -1.59 -22.45 -18.61
C ILE A 320 -0.36 -21.56 -18.77
N GLY A 321 -0.58 -20.30 -19.12
CA GLY A 321 0.51 -19.35 -19.34
C GLY A 321 1.49 -19.35 -18.18
N SER A 322 2.74 -19.72 -18.45
CA SER A 322 3.87 -19.42 -17.60
C SER A 322 4.03 -17.90 -17.58
N GLY A 323 3.54 -17.27 -16.51
CA GLY A 323 3.79 -15.86 -16.20
C GLY A 323 5.24 -15.59 -15.86
#